data_AF-B1XUR5-F1
#
_entry.id   AF-B1XUR5-F1
#
_cell.length_a   1.000
_cell.length_b   1.000
_cell.length_c   1.000
_cell.angle_alpha   90.00
_cell.angle_beta   90.00
_cell.angle_gamma   90.00
#
_symmetry.space_group_name_H-M   'P 1'
#
loop_
_entity.id
_entity.type
_entity.pdbx_description
1 polymer ?
#
loop_
_entity_poly.entity_id
_entity_poly.type
_entity_poly.pdbx_seq_one_letter_code
_entity_poly.pdbx_strand_id
1 'polypeptide(L)' 'MPQFAANLTMFFTEYPFMERFEKAAKLGFKAVEFLFPYAYSAHEIR' A
#
# COMPACT_ATOMS: atom_id res chain seq x y z
N MET A 1 20.84 -2.63 -6.09
CA MET A 1 19.64 -2.65 -6.95
C MET A 1 18.65 -1.63 -6.42
N PRO A 2 17.83 -1.00 -7.28
CA PRO A 2 16.77 -0.09 -6.84
C PRO A 2 15.73 -0.83 -6.00
N GLN A 3 15.15 -0.13 -5.03
CA GLN A 3 14.01 -0.61 -4.25
C GLN A 3 12.73 -0.03 -4.85
N PHE A 4 11.83 -0.90 -5.31
CA PHE A 4 10.54 -0.49 -5.85
C PHE A 4 9.49 -0.41 -4.76
N ALA A 5 8.66 0.64 -4.80
CA ALA A 5 7.49 0.79 -3.96
C ALA A 5 6.21 0.56 -4.80
N ALA A 6 5.23 -0.13 -4.24
CA ALA A 6 3.91 -0.20 -4.86
C ALA A 6 3.10 1.06 -4.53
N ASN A 7 2.63 1.77 -5.56
CA ASN A 7 1.74 2.90 -5.36
C ASN A 7 0.31 2.41 -5.12
N LEU A 8 -0.13 2.36 -3.85
CA LEU A 8 -1.45 1.83 -3.46
C LEU A 8 -2.61 2.76 -3.84
N THR A 9 -2.32 3.98 -4.29
CA THR A 9 -3.35 4.87 -4.86
C THR A 9 -3.74 4.40 -6.26
N MET A 10 -2.76 3.90 -7.03
CA MET A 10 -2.93 3.49 -8.43
C MET A 10 -3.08 1.97 -8.62
N PHE A 11 -2.50 1.15 -7.74
CA PHE A 11 -2.52 -0.31 -7.82
C PHE A 11 -3.46 -0.93 -6.77
N PHE A 12 -3.94 -2.15 -7.06
CA PHE A 12 -4.82 -2.93 -6.19
C PHE A 12 -6.14 -2.23 -5.85
N THR A 13 -6.63 -1.38 -6.76
CA THR A 13 -7.83 -0.56 -6.55
C THR A 13 -9.12 -1.37 -6.53
N GLU A 14 -9.07 -2.63 -6.96
CA GLU A 14 -10.13 -3.62 -6.81
C GLU A 14 -10.32 -4.10 -5.36
N TYR A 15 -9.41 -3.75 -4.44
CA TYR A 15 -9.50 -4.07 -3.02
C TYR A 15 -9.69 -2.81 -2.15
N PRO A 16 -10.33 -2.94 -0.97
CA PRO A 16 -10.31 -1.91 0.09
C PRO A 16 -8.87 -1.50 0.44
N PHE A 17 -8.65 -0.22 0.78
CA PHE A 17 -7.31 0.37 0.96
C PHE A 17 -6.40 -0.46 1.89
N MET A 18 -6.92 -0.88 3.04
CA MET A 18 -6.15 -1.65 4.03
C MET A 18 -5.73 -3.04 3.52
N GLU A 19 -6.49 -3.65 2.61
CA GLU A 19 -6.13 -4.94 2.02
C GLU A 19 -4.99 -4.83 1.00
N ARG A 20 -4.76 -3.63 0.43
CA ARG A 20 -3.74 -3.42 -0.62
C ARG A 20 -2.32 -3.64 -0.12
N PHE A 21 -2.05 -3.41 1.17
CA PHE A 21 -0.77 -3.68 1.82
C PHE A 21 -0.41 -5.17 1.70
N GLU A 22 -1.35 -6.05 2.00
CA GLU A 22 -1.16 -7.50 1.88
C GLU A 22 -0.97 -7.92 0.42
N LYS A 23 -1.72 -7.32 -0.52
CA LYS A 23 -1.57 -7.60 -1.96
C LYS A 23 -0.21 -7.19 -2.50
N ALA A 24 0.29 -6.02 -2.10
CA ALA A 24 1.63 -5.56 -2.45
C ALA A 24 2.71 -6.49 -1.87
N ALA A 25 2.59 -6.89 -0.60
CA ALA A 25 3.53 -7.80 0.05
C ALA A 25 3.57 -9.19 -0.63
N LYS A 26 2.40 -9.73 -1.04
CA LYS A 26 2.30 -11.00 -1.76
C LYS A 26 3.01 -10.99 -3.11
N LEU A 27 3.15 -9.82 -3.76
CA LEU A 27 3.93 -9.66 -4.99
C LEU A 27 5.40 -9.29 -4.74
N GLY A 28 5.85 -9.31 -3.48
CA GLY A 28 7.26 -9.10 -3.12
C GLY A 28 7.68 -7.64 -2.95
N PHE A 29 6.74 -6.70 -2.99
CA PHE A 29 7.05 -5.30 -2.64
C PHE A 29 7.38 -5.20 -1.15
N LYS A 30 8.50 -4.53 -0.85
CA LYS A 30 8.95 -4.26 0.52
C LYS A 30 8.66 -2.83 0.99
N ALA A 31 8.20 -1.99 0.07
CA ALA A 31 7.85 -0.60 0.31
C ALA A 31 6.53 -0.28 -0.42
N VAL A 32 5.79 0.67 0.11
CA VAL A 32 4.55 1.18 -0.49
C VAL A 32 4.52 2.70 -0.41
N GLU A 33 3.80 3.31 -1.33
CA GLU A 33 3.51 4.75 -1.31
C GLU A 33 2.03 4.98 -1.62
N PHE A 34 1.46 6.07 -1.10
CA PHE A 34 0.09 6.50 -1.33
C PHE A 34 -0.09 7.98 -0.97
N LEU A 35 -1.12 8.62 -1.53
CA LEU A 35 -1.25 10.09 -1.44
C LEU A 35 -1.87 10.57 -0.13
N PHE A 36 -3.00 9.98 0.30
CA PHE A 36 -3.84 10.57 1.35
C PHE A 36 -4.28 9.52 2.38
N PRO A 37 -3.59 9.40 3.53
CA PRO A 37 -3.97 8.47 4.59
C PRO A 37 -4.99 9.01 5.60
N TYR A 38 -5.41 10.27 5.49
CA TYR A 38 -6.10 11.00 6.57
C TYR A 38 -7.45 10.42 7.01
N ALA A 39 -8.03 9.49 6.24
CA ALA A 39 -9.22 8.75 6.63
C ALA A 39 -8.93 7.62 7.65
N TYR A 40 -7.66 7.29 7.88
CA TYR A 40 -7.20 6.22 8.77
C TYR A 40 -6.25 6.80 9.82
N SER A 41 -6.28 6.24 11.03
CA SER A 41 -5.28 6.56 12.03
C SER A 41 -3.92 6.00 11.65
N ALA A 42 -2.84 6.67 12.07
CA ALA A 42 -1.49 6.16 11.88
C ALA A 42 -1.26 4.78 12.53
N HIS A 43 -2.04 4.41 13.55
CA HIS A 43 -1.95 3.11 14.20
C HIS A 43 -2.58 1.97 13.41
N GLU A 44 -3.52 2.27 12.51
CA GLU A 44 -4.16 1.30 11.62
C GLU A 44 -3.28 0.95 10.42
N ILE A 45 -2.52 1.91 9.89
CA ILE A 45 -1.60 1.72 8.77
C ILE A 45 -0.33 1.00 9.24
N ARG A 46 -0.12 -0.26 8.82
CA ARG A 46 1.01 -1.11 9.22
C ARG A 46 1.56 -1.95 8.08
#